data_AF-A0A2D5PV39-F1
#
_entry.id   AF-A0A2D5PV39-F1
#
_cell.length_a   1.000
_cell.length_b   1.000
_cell.length_c   1.000
_cell.angle_alpha   90.00
_cell.angle_beta   90.00
_cell.angle_gamma   90.00
#
_symmetry.space_group_name_H-M   'P 1'
#
loop_
_entity.id
_entity.type
_entity.pdbx_description
1 polymer ?
#
loop_
_entity_poly.entity_id
_entity_poly.type
_entity_poly.pdbx_seq_one_letter_code
_entity_poly.pdbx_strand_id
1 'polypeptide(L)'
;MRNKMKYIPNDYYEKLSEGVRNELLEYRRTSSLIKRKEKSLIKKLENIKILQKEIRLLKSEETKLYNNVKIFTDDFVPIISIVQNKKGKYIYWNCIVKIRNTIKSIYLGNDKKVRDYIKSEFDMRYNSSVQSIKDKFRYEVFDNITDRITDNYKSFMNEKLSLEDIL
;
A
#
# COMPACT_ATOMS: atom_id res chain seq x y z
N MET A 1 -1.76 -25.06 37.63
CA MET A 1 -2.24 -24.38 38.86
C MET A 1 -1.04 -24.10 39.77
N ARG A 2 -0.73 -22.84 40.10
CA ARG A 2 0.24 -22.57 41.19
C ARG A 2 -0.47 -22.83 42.52
N ASN A 3 0.04 -23.78 43.32
CA ASN A 3 -0.49 -24.10 44.63
C ASN A 3 -0.54 -22.82 45.50
N LYS A 4 -1.76 -22.37 45.84
CA LYS A 4 -1.92 -21.29 46.82
C LYS A 4 -1.59 -21.88 48.18
N MET A 5 -0.63 -21.26 48.88
CA MET A 5 -0.33 -21.64 50.25
C MET A 5 -1.59 -21.40 51.10
N LYS A 6 -2.06 -22.45 51.80
CA LYS A 6 -3.22 -22.34 52.69
C LYS A 6 -2.88 -21.42 53.87
N TYR A 7 -3.92 -20.83 54.45
CA TYR A 7 -3.80 -20.05 55.68
C TYR A 7 -3.16 -20.90 56.79
N ILE A 8 -2.20 -20.32 57.50
CA ILE A 8 -1.53 -20.95 58.66
C ILE A 8 -2.08 -20.24 59.91
N PRO A 9 -2.76 -20.94 60.83
CA PRO A 9 -3.22 -20.37 62.09
C PRO A 9 -2.06 -19.82 62.92
N ASN A 10 -2.29 -18.73 63.67
CA ASN A 10 -1.25 -18.04 64.44
C ASN A 10 -0.58 -18.97 65.47
N ASP A 11 -1.35 -19.79 66.18
CA ASP A 11 -0.86 -20.75 67.18
C ASP A 11 0.13 -21.77 66.59
N TYR A 12 -0.01 -22.07 65.29
CA TYR A 12 0.90 -22.96 64.57
C TYR A 12 2.12 -22.20 64.06
N TYR A 13 1.92 -20.97 63.57
CA TYR A 13 3.01 -20.08 63.14
C TYR A 13 3.98 -19.76 64.28
N GLU A 14 3.45 -19.53 65.49
CA GLU A 14 4.22 -19.25 66.71
C GLU A 14 4.97 -20.47 67.26
N LYS A 15 4.69 -21.67 66.75
CA LYS A 15 5.44 -22.90 67.09
C LYS A 15 6.56 -23.22 66.09
N LEU A 16 6.64 -22.49 64.97
CA LEU A 16 7.70 -22.68 63.97
C LEU A 16 9.02 -22.10 64.46
N SER A 17 10.14 -22.71 64.02
CA SER A 17 11.47 -22.14 64.23
C SER A 17 11.63 -20.81 63.48
N GLU A 18 12.55 -19.96 63.94
CA GLU A 18 12.80 -18.65 63.34
C GLU A 18 13.19 -18.74 61.85
N GLY A 19 14.05 -19.70 61.49
CA GLY A 19 14.44 -19.95 60.10
C GLY A 19 13.24 -20.25 59.19
N VAL A 20 12.34 -21.12 59.64
CA VAL A 20 11.12 -21.47 58.87
C VAL A 20 10.16 -20.28 58.77
N ARG A 21 10.05 -19.44 59.82
CA ARG A 21 9.25 -18.21 59.74
C ARG A 21 9.82 -17.22 58.74
N ASN A 22 11.13 -17.08 58.68
CA ASN A 22 11.81 -16.19 57.73
C ASN A 22 11.58 -16.65 56.28
N GLU A 23 11.74 -17.93 56.01
CA GLU A 23 11.43 -18.52 54.69
C GLU A 23 9.96 -18.28 54.28
N LEU A 24 9.02 -18.44 55.22
CA LEU A 24 7.60 -18.15 54.98
C LEU A 24 7.35 -16.67 54.65
N LEU A 25 8.01 -15.75 55.35
CA LEU A 25 7.90 -14.33 55.09
C LEU A 25 8.48 -13.95 53.72
N GLU A 26 9.65 -14.49 53.37
CA GLU A 26 10.24 -14.31 52.04
C GLU A 26 9.33 -14.84 50.93
N TYR A 27 8.80 -16.05 51.10
CA TYR A 27 7.84 -16.61 50.14
C TYR A 27 6.62 -15.69 49.95
N ARG A 28 6.02 -15.19 51.04
CA ARG A 28 4.86 -14.28 50.99
C ARG A 28 5.21 -12.96 50.28
N ARG A 29 6.39 -12.39 50.57
CA ARG A 29 6.88 -11.16 49.94
C ARG A 29 7.09 -11.36 48.44
N THR A 30 7.79 -12.42 48.05
CA THR A 30 8.07 -12.78 46.66
C THR A 30 6.78 -13.06 45.90
N SER A 31 5.85 -13.84 46.47
CA SER A 31 4.54 -14.11 45.87
C SER A 31 3.73 -12.82 45.62
N SER A 32 3.75 -11.89 46.58
CA SER A 32 3.08 -10.59 46.45
C SER A 32 3.73 -9.70 45.39
N LEU A 33 5.06 -9.75 45.27
CA LEU A 33 5.79 -9.03 44.21
C LEU A 33 5.45 -9.60 42.83
N ILE A 34 5.45 -10.93 42.68
CA ILE A 34 5.06 -11.62 41.43
C ILE A 34 3.66 -11.16 40.99
N LYS A 35 2.66 -11.19 41.88
CA LYS A 35 1.30 -10.74 41.56
C LYS A 35 1.26 -9.29 41.06
N ARG A 36 2.04 -8.39 41.69
CA ARG A 36 2.13 -6.99 41.27
C ARG A 36 2.77 -6.87 39.88
N LYS A 37 3.82 -7.63 39.59
CA LYS A 37 4.49 -7.65 38.29
C LYS A 37 3.59 -8.26 37.20
N GLU A 38 2.89 -9.35 37.48
CA GLU A 38 1.90 -9.96 36.56
C GLU A 38 0.78 -8.96 36.20
N LYS A 39 0.24 -8.24 37.20
CA LYS A 39 -0.77 -7.19 36.94
C LYS A 39 -0.21 -6.06 36.08
N SER A 40 1.04 -5.64 36.32
CA SER A 40 1.70 -4.63 35.49
C SER A 40 1.94 -5.12 34.06
N LEU A 41 2.33 -6.39 33.89
CA LEU A 41 2.52 -7.01 32.58
C LEU A 41 1.21 -7.01 31.77
N ILE A 42 0.09 -7.41 32.38
CA ILE A 42 -1.22 -7.41 31.72
C ILE A 42 -1.56 -6.01 31.19
N LYS A 43 -1.43 -4.97 32.02
CA LYS A 43 -1.67 -3.58 31.61
C LYS A 43 -0.77 -3.13 30.46
N LYS A 44 0.52 -3.49 30.50
CA LYS A 44 1.46 -3.16 29.42
C LYS A 44 1.08 -3.87 28.12
N LEU A 45 0.65 -5.13 28.18
CA LEU A 45 0.18 -5.88 27.01
C LEU A 45 -1.09 -5.26 26.42
N GLU A 46 -2.01 -4.77 27.24
CA GLU A 46 -3.19 -4.01 26.78
C GLU A 46 -2.78 -2.74 26.05
N ASN A 47 -1.86 -1.96 26.61
CA ASN A 47 -1.34 -0.74 25.96
C ASN A 47 -0.64 -1.05 24.63
N ILE A 48 0.14 -2.13 24.55
CA ILE A 48 0.77 -2.58 23.29
C ILE A 48 -0.29 -2.86 22.24
N LYS A 49 -1.40 -3.54 22.59
CA LYS A 49 -2.50 -3.80 21.66
C LYS A 49 -3.16 -2.52 21.15
N ILE A 50 -3.32 -1.52 22.02
CA ILE A 50 -3.87 -0.21 21.64
C ILE A 50 -2.95 0.48 20.63
N LEU A 51 -1.65 0.60 20.95
CA LEU A 51 -0.66 1.20 20.05
C LEU A 51 -0.55 0.46 18.72
N GLN A 52 -0.61 -0.87 18.71
CA GLN A 52 -0.64 -1.65 17.48
C GLN A 52 -1.85 -1.32 16.59
N LYS A 53 -3.02 -1.08 17.20
CA LYS A 53 -4.22 -0.66 16.47
C LYS A 53 -4.06 0.73 15.89
N GLU A 54 -3.53 1.68 16.67
CA GLU A 54 -3.26 3.05 16.22
C GLU A 54 -2.27 3.07 15.05
N ILE A 55 -1.15 2.34 15.15
CA ILE A 55 -0.19 2.21 14.06
C ILE A 55 -0.86 1.67 12.79
N ARG A 56 -1.74 0.66 12.91
CA ARG A 56 -2.46 0.12 11.74
C ARG A 56 -3.37 1.17 11.10
N LEU A 57 -4.03 2.00 11.90
CA LEU A 57 -4.88 3.08 11.40
C LEU A 57 -4.04 4.16 10.70
N LEU A 58 -2.95 4.59 11.33
CA LEU A 58 -2.02 5.57 10.77
C LEU A 58 -1.40 5.09 9.46
N LYS A 59 -0.96 3.82 9.37
CA LYS A 59 -0.46 3.24 8.11
C LYS A 59 -1.50 3.24 6.99
N SER A 60 -2.76 3.00 7.33
CA SER A 60 -3.87 3.06 6.36
C SER A 60 -4.09 4.49 5.86
N GLU A 61 -4.02 5.47 6.75
CA GLU A 61 -4.13 6.88 6.42
C GLU A 61 -2.94 7.38 5.61
N GLU A 62 -1.71 7.05 6.03
CA GLU A 62 -0.47 7.30 5.30
C GLU A 62 -0.56 6.76 3.87
N THR A 63 -1.04 5.53 3.68
CA THR A 63 -1.21 4.94 2.34
C THR A 63 -2.19 5.75 1.48
N LYS A 64 -3.28 6.25 2.07
CA LYS A 64 -4.25 7.11 1.36
C LYS A 64 -3.63 8.45 0.98
N LEU A 65 -2.92 9.09 1.91
CA LEU A 65 -2.24 10.37 1.70
C LEU A 65 -1.11 10.24 0.67
N TYR A 66 -0.31 9.17 0.75
CA TYR A 66 0.75 8.88 -0.20
C TYR A 66 0.22 8.79 -1.63
N ASN A 67 -0.90 8.09 -1.83
CA ASN A 67 -1.55 8.04 -3.15
C ASN A 67 -1.97 9.41 -3.69
N ASN A 68 -2.13 10.42 -2.84
CA ASN A 68 -2.43 11.80 -3.21
C ASN A 68 -1.19 12.67 -3.45
N VAL A 69 0.01 12.21 -3.10
CA VAL A 69 1.24 13.01 -3.28
C VAL A 69 2.30 12.30 -4.12
N LYS A 70 2.19 10.98 -4.34
CA LYS A 70 3.12 10.18 -5.14
C LYS A 70 3.31 10.61 -6.60
N ILE A 71 2.55 11.59 -7.09
CA ILE A 71 2.80 12.15 -8.44
C ILE A 71 3.94 13.16 -8.43
N PHE A 72 4.32 13.63 -7.23
CA PHE A 72 5.38 14.59 -7.00
C PHE A 72 6.66 13.90 -6.50
N THR A 73 6.68 12.58 -6.47
CA THR A 73 7.86 11.80 -6.10
C THR A 73 8.62 11.42 -7.36
N ASP A 74 9.95 11.37 -7.25
CA ASP A 74 10.84 11.07 -8.38
C ASP A 74 10.61 9.66 -8.95
N ASP A 75 9.99 8.77 -8.17
CA ASP A 75 9.64 7.39 -8.54
C ASP A 75 8.21 7.25 -9.09
N PHE A 76 7.51 8.35 -9.37
CA PHE A 76 6.15 8.29 -9.91
C PHE A 76 6.10 7.58 -11.26
N VAL A 77 5.34 6.49 -11.32
CA VAL A 77 5.06 5.79 -12.57
C VAL A 77 3.54 5.76 -12.83
N PRO A 78 3.04 6.43 -13.88
CA PRO A 78 1.65 6.33 -14.27
C PRO A 78 1.36 4.95 -14.87
N ILE A 79 0.11 4.49 -14.71
CA ILE A 79 -0.34 3.28 -15.41
C ILE A 79 -0.84 3.70 -16.78
N ILE A 80 -0.07 3.35 -17.82
CA ILE A 80 -0.39 3.64 -19.21
C ILE A 80 -0.79 2.35 -19.92
N SER A 81 -1.88 2.38 -20.67
CA SER A 81 -2.42 1.23 -21.38
C SER A 81 -2.95 1.62 -22.74
N ILE A 82 -2.40 0.98 -23.78
CA ILE A 82 -2.87 1.16 -25.16
C ILE A 82 -3.98 0.13 -25.41
N VAL A 83 -5.16 0.62 -25.76
CA VAL A 83 -6.34 -0.21 -25.97
C VAL A 83 -6.91 0.00 -27.36
N GLN A 84 -7.32 -1.11 -27.98
CA GLN A 84 -8.11 -1.10 -29.19
C GLN A 84 -9.57 -1.35 -28.79
N ASN A 85 -10.45 -0.45 -29.20
CA ASN A 85 -11.88 -0.49 -28.92
C ASN A 85 -12.65 -0.66 -30.23
N LYS A 86 -13.90 -1.13 -30.10
CA LYS A 86 -14.81 -1.34 -31.23
C LYS A 86 -16.16 -0.70 -30.94
N LYS A 87 -16.67 0.08 -31.89
CA LYS A 87 -18.02 0.66 -31.87
C LYS A 87 -18.73 0.30 -33.18
N GLY A 88 -19.59 -0.71 -33.14
CA GLY A 88 -20.18 -1.30 -34.34
C GLY A 88 -19.10 -1.90 -35.25
N LYS A 89 -18.99 -1.41 -36.48
CA LYS A 89 -17.95 -1.82 -37.44
C LYS A 89 -16.64 -1.03 -37.31
N TYR A 90 -16.63 0.06 -36.54
CA TYR A 90 -15.48 0.95 -36.42
C TYR A 90 -14.55 0.49 -35.32
N ILE A 91 -13.26 0.39 -35.65
CA ILE A 91 -12.18 0.09 -34.71
C ILE A 91 -11.39 1.38 -34.48
N TYR A 92 -11.10 1.67 -33.22
CA TYR A 92 -10.35 2.85 -32.82
C TYR A 92 -9.45 2.54 -31.62
N TRP A 93 -8.45 3.39 -31.41
CA TRP A 93 -7.43 3.19 -30.40
C TRP A 93 -7.43 4.34 -29.41
N ASN A 94 -7.24 4.01 -28.14
CA ASN A 94 -7.06 4.98 -27.06
C ASN A 94 -5.80 4.65 -26.25
N CYS A 95 -5.13 5.69 -25.76
CA CYS A 95 -4.21 5.60 -24.64
C CYS A 95 -4.99 5.89 -23.36
N ILE A 96 -5.03 4.93 -22.44
CA ILE A 96 -5.63 5.07 -21.12
C ILE A 96 -4.49 5.34 -20.14
N VAL A 97 -4.53 6.51 -19.51
CA VAL A 97 -3.60 6.93 -18.48
C VAL A 97 -4.35 6.97 -17.16
N LYS A 98 -3.99 6.09 -16.23
CA LYS A 98 -4.58 6.03 -14.90
C LYS A 98 -3.60 6.64 -13.89
N ILE A 99 -4.07 7.73 -13.27
CA ILE A 99 -3.33 8.46 -12.23
C ILE A 99 -4.25 8.56 -11.02
N ARG A 100 -3.86 7.92 -9.91
CA ARG A 100 -4.69 7.81 -8.70
C ARG A 100 -6.04 7.13 -9.01
N ASN A 101 -7.15 7.83 -8.71
CA ASN A 101 -8.52 7.44 -9.03
C ASN A 101 -9.07 8.13 -10.28
N THR A 102 -8.22 8.86 -11.01
CA THR A 102 -8.60 9.51 -12.26
C THR A 102 -8.10 8.72 -13.45
N ILE A 103 -8.94 8.67 -14.48
CA ILE A 103 -8.62 8.03 -15.75
C ILE A 103 -8.71 9.11 -16.81
N LYS A 104 -7.61 9.34 -17.51
CA LYS A 104 -7.59 10.16 -18.72
C LYS A 104 -7.54 9.21 -19.91
N SER A 105 -8.50 9.35 -20.83
CA SER A 105 -8.51 8.62 -22.10
C SER A 105 -8.13 9.56 -23.22
N ILE A 106 -7.05 9.26 -23.92
CA ILE A 106 -6.52 10.03 -25.05
C ILE A 106 -6.85 9.25 -26.32
N TYR A 107 -7.50 9.90 -27.29
CA TYR A 107 -7.91 9.27 -28.54
C TYR A 107 -6.75 9.27 -29.53
N LEU A 108 -6.32 8.09 -29.98
CA LEU A 108 -5.18 7.91 -30.87
C LEU A 108 -5.59 7.91 -32.35
N GLY A 109 -6.86 7.63 -32.63
CA GLY A 109 -7.37 7.57 -34.00
C GLY A 109 -8.12 6.29 -34.31
N ASN A 110 -8.59 6.19 -35.55
CA ASN A 110 -9.13 4.95 -36.08
C ASN A 110 -8.00 3.95 -36.38
N ASP A 111 -8.36 2.67 -36.55
CA ASP A 111 -7.38 1.60 -36.79
C ASP A 111 -6.47 1.86 -37.98
N LYS A 112 -7.01 2.43 -39.06
CA LYS A 112 -6.23 2.78 -40.26
C LYS A 112 -5.15 3.81 -39.94
N LYS A 113 -5.51 4.94 -39.32
CA LYS A 113 -4.58 6.03 -38.97
C LYS A 113 -3.44 5.51 -38.08
N VAL A 114 -3.77 4.68 -37.09
CA VAL A 114 -2.79 4.12 -36.14
C VAL A 114 -1.86 3.13 -36.83
N ARG A 115 -2.37 2.28 -37.73
CA ARG A 115 -1.53 1.34 -38.50
C ARG A 115 -0.65 2.05 -39.51
N ASP A 116 -1.17 3.09 -40.17
CA ASP A 116 -0.41 3.91 -41.11
C ASP A 116 0.77 4.58 -40.39
N TYR A 117 0.52 5.14 -39.20
CA TYR A 117 1.56 5.73 -38.34
C TYR A 117 2.60 4.69 -37.89
N ILE A 118 2.16 3.55 -37.36
CA ILE A 118 3.09 2.50 -36.90
C ILE A 118 3.95 1.96 -38.05
N LYS A 119 3.40 1.91 -39.26
CA LYS A 119 4.13 1.53 -40.45
C LYS A 119 5.17 2.58 -40.83
N SER A 120 4.85 3.87 -40.76
CA SER A 120 5.79 4.95 -41.13
C SER A 120 6.95 5.06 -40.13
N GLU A 121 6.65 5.04 -38.83
CA GLU A 121 7.66 5.32 -37.80
C GLU A 121 8.49 4.10 -37.42
N PHE A 122 7.90 2.89 -37.48
CA PHE A 122 8.55 1.67 -36.97
C PHE A 122 8.81 0.60 -38.03
N ASP A 123 8.61 0.91 -39.31
CA ASP A 123 8.72 -0.03 -40.44
C ASP A 123 7.96 -1.36 -40.20
N MET A 124 6.84 -1.27 -39.49
CA MET A 124 6.03 -2.45 -39.17
C MET A 124 5.09 -2.79 -40.31
N ARG A 125 4.89 -4.10 -40.54
CA ARG A 125 3.90 -4.57 -41.51
C ARG A 125 2.51 -4.06 -41.10
N TYR A 126 1.73 -3.56 -42.06
CA TYR A 126 0.39 -3.05 -41.81
C TYR A 126 -0.52 -4.06 -41.08
N ASN A 127 -0.40 -5.35 -41.43
CA ASN A 127 -1.16 -6.46 -40.82
C ASN A 127 -0.57 -6.97 -39.50
N SER A 128 0.25 -6.17 -38.82
CA SER A 128 0.82 -6.54 -37.52
C SER A 128 -0.27 -6.80 -36.49
N SER A 129 0.02 -7.73 -35.58
CA SER A 129 -0.90 -8.10 -34.52
C SER A 129 -1.18 -6.90 -33.62
N VAL A 130 -2.38 -6.86 -33.02
CA VAL A 130 -2.77 -5.82 -32.06
C VAL A 130 -1.79 -5.75 -30.89
N GLN A 131 -1.28 -6.89 -30.42
CA GLN A 131 -0.32 -6.93 -29.33
C GLN A 131 1.01 -6.27 -29.72
N SER A 132 1.54 -6.59 -30.91
CA SER A 132 2.78 -6.00 -31.41
C SER A 132 2.68 -4.47 -31.54
N ILE A 133 1.52 -3.96 -31.97
CA ILE A 133 1.25 -2.52 -32.04
C ILE A 133 1.26 -1.91 -30.63
N LYS A 134 0.56 -2.53 -29.67
CA LYS A 134 0.54 -2.06 -28.27
C LYS A 134 1.92 -1.98 -27.66
N ASP A 135 2.75 -3.01 -27.89
CA ASP A 135 4.08 -3.09 -27.29
C ASP A 135 4.99 -1.97 -27.81
N LYS A 136 4.87 -1.59 -29.08
CA LYS A 136 5.62 -0.45 -29.64
C LYS A 136 5.18 0.89 -29.10
N PHE A 137 3.87 1.17 -29.14
CA PHE A 137 3.31 2.39 -28.56
C PHE A 137 3.68 2.56 -27.09
N ARG A 138 3.73 1.45 -26.34
CA ARG A 138 3.98 1.51 -24.91
C ARG A 138 5.31 2.18 -24.57
N TYR A 139 6.37 1.96 -25.35
CA TYR A 139 7.68 2.55 -25.04
C TYR A 139 7.69 4.07 -25.29
N GLU A 140 7.28 4.51 -26.48
CA GLU A 140 7.29 5.94 -26.82
C GLU A 140 6.33 6.77 -25.97
N VAL A 141 5.10 6.27 -25.82
CA VAL A 141 4.06 7.02 -25.10
C VAL A 141 4.39 7.12 -23.61
N PHE A 142 5.14 6.16 -23.06
CA PHE A 142 5.36 6.10 -21.62
C PHE A 142 6.22 7.25 -21.12
N ASP A 143 7.36 7.52 -21.76
CA ASP A 143 8.26 8.60 -21.34
C ASP A 143 7.59 9.96 -21.53
N ASN A 144 7.06 10.23 -22.73
CA ASN A 144 6.36 11.49 -23.06
C ASN A 144 5.19 11.79 -22.10
N ILE A 145 4.35 10.80 -21.79
CA ILE A 145 3.24 11.01 -20.86
C ILE A 145 3.74 11.17 -19.42
N THR A 146 4.76 10.43 -19.01
CA THR A 146 5.31 10.53 -17.66
C THR A 146 5.90 11.91 -17.43
N ASP A 147 6.73 12.41 -18.35
CA ASP A 147 7.34 13.75 -18.30
C ASP A 147 6.29 14.86 -18.24
N ARG A 148 5.25 14.78 -19.08
CA ARG A 148 4.15 15.77 -19.05
C ARG A 148 3.38 15.77 -17.72
N ILE A 149 3.25 14.61 -17.07
CA ILE A 149 2.58 14.50 -15.78
C ILE A 149 3.45 15.10 -14.66
N THR A 150 4.74 14.80 -14.65
CA THR A 150 5.69 15.33 -13.66
C THR A 150 5.89 16.84 -13.82
N ASP A 151 5.95 17.35 -15.06
CA ASP A 151 6.06 18.79 -15.34
C ASP A 151 4.83 19.58 -14.85
N ASN A 152 3.63 19.15 -15.26
CA ASN A 152 2.39 19.83 -14.86
C ASN A 152 1.17 18.91 -14.92
N TYR A 153 0.98 18.12 -13.88
CA TYR A 153 -0.18 17.23 -13.73
C TYR A 153 -1.53 17.93 -13.96
N LYS A 154 -1.72 19.14 -13.44
CA LYS A 154 -3.01 19.85 -13.58
C LYS A 154 -3.26 20.23 -15.04
N SER A 155 -2.22 20.66 -15.76
CA SER A 155 -2.32 20.93 -17.19
C SER A 155 -2.62 19.65 -17.96
N PHE A 156 -1.82 18.59 -17.74
CA PHE A 156 -1.98 17.29 -18.39
C PHE A 156 -3.41 16.76 -18.26
N MET A 157 -4.03 16.85 -17.08
CA MET A 157 -5.39 16.34 -16.86
C MET A 157 -6.46 17.10 -17.66
N ASN A 158 -6.27 18.40 -17.90
CA ASN A 158 -7.27 19.26 -18.56
C ASN A 158 -7.04 19.42 -20.07
N GLU A 159 -5.82 19.19 -20.55
CA GLU A 159 -5.45 19.33 -21.95
C GLU A 159 -6.11 18.25 -22.83
N LYS A 160 -6.49 18.61 -24.06
CA LYS A 160 -6.99 17.63 -25.05
C LYS A 160 -5.83 17.21 -25.94
N LEU A 161 -5.25 16.06 -25.64
CA LEU A 161 -4.13 15.48 -26.38
C LEU A 161 -4.61 14.66 -27.57
N SER A 162 -3.86 14.70 -28.67
CA SER A 162 -4.00 13.84 -29.85
C SER A 162 -2.91 12.75 -29.89
N LEU A 163 -2.88 11.99 -30.99
CA LEU A 163 -1.83 11.02 -31.29
C LEU A 163 -0.46 11.70 -31.39
N GLU A 164 -0.43 12.83 -32.10
CA GLU A 164 0.80 13.59 -32.37
C GLU A 164 1.36 14.29 -31.12
N ASP A 165 0.55 14.51 -30.09
CA ASP A 165 1.01 15.18 -28.85
C ASP A 165 1.74 14.23 -27.88
N ILE A 166 1.53 12.92 -28.03
CA ILE A 166 1.98 11.89 -27.05
C ILE A 166 3.00 10.90 -27.61
N LEU A 167 3.35 11.04 -28.89
CA LEU A 167 4.37 10.27 -29.60
C LEU A 167 5.44 11.25 -30.07
#